data_AF-A0A936MKB2-F1
#
_entry.id   AF-A0A936MKB2-F1
#
_cell.length_a   1.000
_cell.length_b   1.000
_cell.length_c   1.000
_cell.angle_alpha   90.00
_cell.angle_beta   90.00
_cell.angle_gamma   90.00
#
_symmetry.space_group_name_H-M   'P 1'
#
loop_
_entity.id
_entity.type
_entity.pdbx_description
1 polymer ?
#
loop_
_entity_poly.entity_id
_entity_poly.type
_entity_poly.pdbx_seq_one_letter_code
_entity_poly.pdbx_strand_id
1 'polypeptide(L)'
;MKEHNRHRLALIDARFGRSNSDSSDAEAFEAAFFRVCDEVIRPVMEDVAAELGKLGHSPRIETGKLLHEDEWISPTISLRLGMRGRGEDSGYAAFGVLRWGAQPEVLAWLLVPPTPFDLYRYAHPNDIQADNVEQLLVDAVEHIFAHC
;
A
#
# COMPACT_ATOMS: atom_id res chain seq x y z
N MET A 1 -21.14 -24.63 -32.56
CA MET A 1 -20.97 -23.71 -31.41
C MET A 1 -20.20 -24.39 -30.26
N LYS A 2 -18.94 -24.85 -30.47
CA LYS A 2 -18.19 -25.60 -29.42
C LYS A 2 -16.65 -25.48 -29.43
N GLU A 3 -16.05 -24.77 -30.39
CA GLU A 3 -14.57 -24.63 -30.47
C GLU A 3 -14.10 -23.28 -29.92
N HIS A 4 -14.75 -22.19 -30.35
CA HIS A 4 -14.35 -20.82 -30.04
C HIS A 4 -14.46 -20.48 -28.54
N ASN A 5 -15.49 -21.00 -27.86
CA ASN A 5 -15.64 -20.82 -26.41
C ASN A 5 -14.59 -21.62 -25.61
N ARG A 6 -14.10 -22.74 -26.16
CA ARG A 6 -13.09 -23.59 -25.51
C ARG A 6 -11.71 -22.92 -25.54
N HIS A 7 -11.34 -22.28 -26.65
CA HIS A 7 -10.12 -21.49 -26.74
C HIS A 7 -10.15 -20.23 -25.87
N ARG A 8 -11.31 -19.56 -25.77
CA ARG A 8 -11.45 -18.39 -24.88
C ARG A 8 -11.36 -18.78 -23.40
N LEU A 9 -11.94 -19.92 -23.01
CA LEU A 9 -11.81 -20.44 -21.64
C LEU A 9 -10.39 -20.94 -21.35
N ALA A 10 -9.71 -21.57 -22.31
CA ALA A 10 -8.31 -21.97 -22.14
C ALA A 10 -7.35 -20.77 -22.06
N LEU A 11 -7.66 -19.64 -22.72
CA LEU A 11 -6.89 -18.39 -22.59
C LEU A 11 -7.12 -17.70 -21.23
N ILE A 12 -8.34 -17.81 -20.68
CA ILE A 12 -8.66 -17.35 -19.33
C ILE A 12 -7.96 -18.26 -18.31
N ASP A 13 -8.01 -19.58 -18.47
CA ASP A 13 -7.33 -20.55 -17.61
C ASP A 13 -5.79 -20.47 -17.74
N ALA A 14 -5.24 -20.07 -18.89
CA ALA A 14 -3.80 -19.77 -19.00
C ALA A 14 -3.41 -18.45 -18.32
N ARG A 15 -4.35 -17.49 -18.20
CA ARG A 15 -4.15 -16.18 -17.58
C ARG A 15 -4.43 -16.19 -16.07
N PHE A 16 -5.23 -17.13 -15.58
CA PHE A 16 -5.63 -17.27 -14.17
C PHE A 16 -5.25 -18.62 -13.53
N GLY A 17 -4.89 -19.64 -14.31
CA GLY A 17 -4.77 -21.04 -13.86
C GLY A 17 -3.35 -21.53 -13.59
N ARG A 18 -2.36 -20.64 -13.53
CA ARG A 18 -1.05 -20.96 -12.94
C ARG A 18 -0.48 -19.76 -12.18
N SER A 19 -1.05 -19.49 -11.00
CA SER A 19 -0.28 -18.87 -9.92
C SER A 19 0.43 -19.97 -9.14
N ASN A 20 1.39 -20.63 -9.80
CA ASN A 20 2.53 -21.21 -9.12
C ASN A 20 3.65 -20.17 -9.27
N SER A 21 3.51 -18.99 -8.65
CA SER A 21 4.73 -18.28 -8.27
C SER A 21 5.45 -19.25 -7.34
N ASP A 22 6.66 -19.69 -7.70
CA ASP A 22 7.48 -20.48 -6.80
C ASP A 22 7.47 -19.77 -5.44
N SER A 23 7.23 -20.49 -4.34
CA SER A 23 7.11 -19.87 -3.01
C SER A 23 8.34 -19.02 -2.66
N SER A 24 9.50 -19.39 -3.24
CA SER A 24 10.75 -18.64 -3.19
C SER A 24 10.65 -17.21 -3.76
N ASP A 25 9.89 -16.98 -4.84
CA ASP A 25 9.77 -15.67 -5.46
C ASP A 25 8.87 -14.74 -4.64
N ALA A 26 7.80 -15.29 -4.04
CA ALA A 26 6.93 -14.55 -3.13
C ALA A 26 7.66 -14.17 -1.83
N GLU A 27 8.42 -15.09 -1.24
CA GLU A 27 9.26 -14.82 -0.07
C GLU A 27 10.35 -13.77 -0.38
N ALA A 28 10.98 -13.85 -1.55
CA ALA A 28 11.97 -12.87 -1.97
C ALA A 28 11.36 -11.47 -2.17
N PHE A 29 10.15 -11.39 -2.74
CA PHE A 29 9.41 -10.13 -2.90
C PHE A 29 9.07 -9.50 -1.54
N GLU A 30 8.59 -10.29 -0.59
CA GLU A 30 8.28 -9.81 0.75
C GLU A 30 9.53 -9.37 1.51
N ALA A 31 10.62 -10.12 1.41
CA ALA A 31 11.90 -9.70 1.98
C ALA A 31 12.40 -8.38 1.37
N ALA A 32 12.23 -8.19 0.05
CA ALA A 32 12.53 -6.93 -0.61
C ALA A 32 11.63 -5.79 -0.12
N PHE A 33 10.34 -6.05 0.09
CA PHE A 33 9.41 -5.08 0.67
C PHE A 33 9.81 -4.68 2.09
N PHE A 34 10.14 -5.63 2.98
CA PHE A 34 10.59 -5.30 4.33
C PHE A 34 11.88 -4.47 4.34
N ARG A 35 12.86 -4.83 3.49
CA ARG A 35 14.08 -4.05 3.34
C ARG A 35 13.79 -2.61 2.92
N VAL A 36 12.94 -2.42 1.91
CA VAL A 36 12.54 -1.10 1.43
C VAL A 36 11.73 -0.33 2.47
N CYS A 37 10.91 -1.02 3.28
CA CYS A 37 10.24 -0.42 4.42
C CYS A 37 11.24 0.18 5.40
N ASP A 38 12.29 -0.56 5.76
CA ASP A 38 13.27 -0.10 6.75
C ASP A 38 14.27 0.94 6.19
N GLU A 39 14.66 0.80 4.92
CA GLU A 39 15.67 1.67 4.28
C GLU A 39 15.10 2.95 3.67
N VAL A 40 13.82 2.94 3.26
CA VAL A 40 13.21 4.05 2.49
C VAL A 40 11.90 4.52 3.11
N ILE A 41 10.89 3.66 3.23
CA ILE A 41 9.52 4.11 3.56
C ILE A 41 9.42 4.63 4.99
N ARG A 42 9.93 3.86 5.96
CA ARG A 42 9.87 4.22 7.38
C ARG A 42 10.62 5.51 7.68
N PRO A 43 11.88 5.72 7.23
CA PRO A 43 12.58 6.99 7.45
C PRO A 43 11.78 8.20 6.96
N VAL A 44 11.20 8.13 5.76
CA VAL A 44 10.40 9.23 5.21
C VAL A 44 9.10 9.42 6.02
N MET A 45 8.43 8.34 6.43
CA MET A 45 7.26 8.43 7.32
C MET A 45 7.61 9.05 8.68
N GLU A 46 8.79 8.76 9.23
CA GLU A 46 9.26 9.32 10.49
C GLU A 46 9.53 10.82 10.39
N ASP A 47 10.13 11.27 9.29
CA ASP A 47 10.34 12.69 9.01
C ASP A 47 9.00 13.44 8.89
N VAL A 48 8.06 12.91 8.10
CA VAL A 48 6.71 13.49 7.97
C VAL A 48 5.98 13.50 9.31
N ALA A 49 6.05 12.40 10.09
CA ALA A 49 5.46 12.31 11.42
C ALA A 49 6.07 13.34 12.39
N ALA A 50 7.39 13.57 12.33
CA ALA A 50 8.05 14.57 13.16
C ALA A 50 7.55 15.99 12.86
N GLU A 51 7.41 16.35 11.58
CA GLU A 51 6.87 17.67 11.20
C GLU A 51 5.40 17.84 11.63
N LEU A 52 4.57 16.82 11.43
CA LEU A 52 3.18 16.82 11.89
C LEU A 52 3.08 16.95 13.42
N GLY A 53 3.98 16.29 14.15
CA GLY A 53 4.08 16.39 15.61
C GLY A 53 4.39 17.82 16.07
N LYS A 54 5.28 18.54 15.39
CA LYS A 54 5.60 19.96 15.69
C LYS A 54 4.38 20.87 15.54
N LEU A 55 3.46 20.52 14.63
CA LEU A 55 2.21 21.24 14.41
C LEU A 55 1.09 20.86 15.42
N GLY A 56 1.37 19.87 16.28
CA GLY A 56 0.46 19.41 17.34
C GLY A 56 -0.50 18.31 16.91
N HIS A 57 -0.20 17.61 15.82
CA HIS A 57 -0.89 16.38 15.44
C HIS A 57 -0.28 15.17 16.17
N SER A 58 -1.00 14.04 16.16
CA SER A 58 -0.59 12.78 16.79
C SER A 58 -0.39 11.68 15.74
N PRO A 59 0.64 11.77 14.87
CA PRO A 59 0.92 10.73 13.89
C PRO A 59 1.45 9.46 14.55
N ARG A 60 1.14 8.30 13.97
CA ARG A 60 1.63 6.99 14.41
C ARG A 60 2.00 6.15 13.20
N ILE A 61 3.15 5.49 13.26
CA ILE A 61 3.57 4.53 12.23
C ILE A 61 3.23 3.13 12.73
N GLU A 62 2.49 2.37 11.94
CA GLU A 62 2.06 1.02 12.27
C GLU A 62 2.45 0.04 11.16
N THR A 63 2.65 -1.22 11.54
CA THR A 63 2.86 -2.33 10.61
C THR A 63 1.89 -3.44 10.91
N GLY A 64 1.49 -4.20 9.89
CA GLY A 64 0.69 -5.40 10.08
C GLY A 64 -0.23 -5.66 8.91
N LYS A 65 -1.52 -5.57 9.18
CA LYS A 65 -2.59 -5.92 8.24
C LYS A 65 -3.65 -4.83 8.21
N LEU A 66 -4.02 -4.38 7.02
CA LEU A 66 -5.00 -3.31 6.81
C LEU A 66 -6.07 -3.72 5.82
N LEU A 67 -7.27 -3.16 5.97
CA LEU A 67 -8.39 -3.39 5.07
C LEU A 67 -8.34 -2.37 3.92
N HIS A 68 -8.53 -2.84 2.69
CA HIS A 68 -8.68 -2.05 1.47
C HIS A 68 -9.81 -2.69 0.65
N GLU A 69 -10.87 -1.93 0.34
CA GLU A 69 -12.03 -2.39 -0.45
C GLU A 69 -12.54 -3.80 -0.07
N ASP A 70 -12.69 -4.06 1.23
CA ASP A 70 -13.11 -5.35 1.82
C ASP A 70 -12.07 -6.49 1.78
N GLU A 71 -10.88 -6.21 1.26
CA GLU A 71 -9.78 -7.15 1.21
C GLU A 71 -8.65 -6.79 2.17
N TRP A 72 -8.02 -7.84 2.68
CA TRP A 72 -7.11 -7.79 3.81
C TRP A 72 -5.68 -7.85 3.28
N ILE A 73 -4.98 -6.70 3.27
CA ILE A 73 -3.61 -6.58 2.76
C ILE A 73 -2.62 -6.84 3.88
N SER A 74 -1.62 -7.70 3.61
CA SER A 74 -0.48 -7.99 4.49
C SER A 74 0.69 -8.53 3.66
N PRO A 75 1.95 -8.13 3.95
CA PRO A 75 2.35 -7.15 4.97
C PRO A 75 2.03 -5.70 4.58
N THR A 76 1.92 -4.82 5.58
CA THR A 76 1.73 -3.37 5.39
C THR A 76 2.58 -2.52 6.34
N ILE A 77 2.83 -1.28 5.94
CA ILE A 77 3.29 -0.17 6.79
C ILE A 77 2.38 1.05 6.54
N SER A 78 2.00 1.77 7.59
CA SER A 78 1.13 2.93 7.48
C SER A 78 1.52 4.09 8.39
N LEU A 79 1.27 5.30 7.91
CA LEU A 79 1.29 6.55 8.67
C LEU A 79 -0.16 6.92 9.00
N ARG A 80 -0.59 6.64 10.23
CA ARG A 80 -1.88 7.06 10.78
C ARG A 80 -1.83 8.48 11.30
N LEU A 81 -2.90 9.23 11.06
CA LEU A 81 -3.01 10.63 11.47
C LEU A 81 -4.08 10.80 12.55
N GLY A 82 -3.64 11.22 13.74
CA GLY A 82 -4.50 11.87 14.71
C GLY A 82 -4.49 13.38 14.50
N MET A 83 -5.60 13.97 14.04
CA MET A 83 -5.68 15.41 13.84
C MET A 83 -5.98 16.17 15.13
N ARG A 84 -5.23 17.27 15.33
CA ARG A 84 -5.46 18.20 16.43
C ARG A 84 -6.92 18.67 16.44
N GLY A 85 -7.62 18.40 17.54
CA GLY A 85 -9.01 18.82 17.73
C GLY A 85 -10.07 17.99 16.98
N ARG A 86 -9.68 16.95 16.25
CA ARG A 86 -10.61 16.11 15.46
C ARG A 86 -10.58 14.62 15.81
N GLY A 87 -9.57 14.16 16.55
CA GLY A 87 -9.51 12.80 17.08
C GLY A 87 -8.29 12.03 16.58
N GLU A 88 -8.17 10.79 17.03
CA GLU A 88 -6.96 9.97 16.84
C GLU A 88 -6.92 9.14 15.54
N ASP A 89 -8.02 9.07 14.80
CA ASP A 89 -8.17 8.21 13.61
C ASP A 89 -8.81 9.01 12.46
N SER A 90 -8.13 10.07 12.03
CA SER A 90 -8.59 10.96 10.96
C SER A 90 -8.31 10.39 9.56
N GLY A 91 -7.47 9.36 9.48
CA GLY A 91 -7.08 8.70 8.24
C GLY A 91 -5.67 8.18 8.31
N TYR A 92 -5.22 7.58 7.21
CA TYR A 92 -3.84 7.11 7.09
C TYR A 92 -3.39 7.05 5.62
N ALA A 93 -2.08 7.06 5.42
CA ALA A 93 -1.44 6.64 4.18
C ALA A 93 -0.70 5.31 4.43
N ALA A 94 -0.71 4.38 3.48
CA ALA A 94 -0.15 3.06 3.67
C ALA A 94 0.50 2.49 2.41
N PHE A 95 1.45 1.59 2.63
CA PHE A 95 2.08 0.76 1.62
C PHE A 95 1.89 -0.70 2.01
N GLY A 96 1.65 -1.58 1.03
CA GLY A 96 1.38 -2.98 1.31
C GLY A 96 1.45 -3.87 0.10
N VAL A 97 1.68 -5.16 0.33
CA VAL A 97 1.86 -6.14 -0.74
C VAL A 97 0.51 -6.70 -1.19
N LEU A 98 0.18 -6.48 -2.46
CA LEU A 98 -0.94 -7.14 -3.13
C LEU A 98 -0.49 -8.48 -3.70
N ARG A 99 -1.27 -9.52 -3.42
CA ARG A 99 -1.02 -10.89 -3.92
C ARG A 99 -2.07 -11.38 -4.91
N TRP A 100 -3.12 -10.60 -5.15
CA TRP A 100 -4.27 -10.99 -5.97
C TRP A 100 -4.03 -10.54 -7.42
N GLY A 101 -3.06 -11.20 -8.05
CA GLY A 101 -2.60 -10.84 -9.40
C GLY A 101 -1.75 -11.93 -10.02
N ALA A 102 -1.29 -11.69 -11.25
CA ALA A 102 -0.36 -12.60 -11.93
C ALA A 102 1.04 -12.59 -11.27
N GLN A 103 1.39 -11.46 -10.64
CA GLN A 103 2.62 -11.27 -9.86
C GLN A 103 2.31 -10.37 -8.65
N PRO A 104 3.07 -10.45 -7.55
CA PRO A 104 2.93 -9.54 -6.43
C PRO A 104 3.24 -8.09 -6.83
N GLU A 105 2.54 -7.14 -6.22
CA GLU A 105 2.75 -5.69 -6.41
C GLU A 105 2.79 -5.01 -5.04
N VAL A 106 3.36 -3.80 -4.96
CA VAL A 106 3.18 -2.93 -3.79
C VAL A 106 2.17 -1.84 -4.12
N LEU A 107 1.09 -1.80 -3.36
CA LEU A 107 0.10 -0.72 -3.41
C LEU A 107 0.44 0.35 -2.39
N ALA A 108 0.47 1.61 -2.83
CA ALA A 108 0.34 2.77 -1.99
C ALA A 108 -1.10 3.28 -2.05
N TRP A 109 -1.73 3.47 -0.90
CA TRP A 109 -3.10 3.99 -0.80
C TRP A 109 -3.25 4.91 0.41
N LEU A 110 -4.30 5.71 0.41
CA LEU A 110 -4.76 6.42 1.59
C LEU A 110 -6.16 5.99 2.00
N LEU A 111 -6.50 6.18 3.26
CA LEU A 111 -7.86 6.12 3.76
C LEU A 111 -8.21 7.48 4.35
N VAL A 112 -9.18 8.16 3.73
CA VAL A 112 -10.02 9.11 4.44
C VAL A 112 -11.33 8.38 4.70
N PRO A 113 -11.70 8.10 5.97
CA PRO A 113 -12.91 7.36 6.25
C PRO A 113 -14.12 7.94 5.51
N PRO A 114 -14.96 7.09 4.87
CA PRO A 114 -14.94 5.62 4.95
C PRO A 114 -14.16 4.91 3.84
N THR A 115 -13.70 5.61 2.80
CA THR A 115 -13.32 4.98 1.52
C THR A 115 -11.81 5.07 1.28
N PRO A 116 -11.12 3.94 1.01
CA PRO A 116 -9.73 3.97 0.59
C PRO A 116 -9.57 4.46 -0.85
N PHE A 117 -8.43 5.05 -1.16
CA PHE A 117 -8.07 5.53 -2.49
C PHE A 117 -6.66 5.05 -2.87
N ASP A 118 -6.56 4.37 -4.01
CA ASP A 118 -5.28 3.98 -4.61
C ASP A 118 -4.51 5.23 -5.04
N LEU A 119 -3.29 5.35 -4.56
CA LEU A 119 -2.39 6.43 -4.94
C LEU A 119 -1.44 5.98 -6.05
N TYR A 120 -0.80 4.82 -5.85
CA TYR A 120 0.20 4.33 -6.78
C TYR A 120 0.41 2.81 -6.64
N ARG A 121 0.84 2.16 -7.72
CA ARG A 121 1.22 0.75 -7.72
C ARG A 121 2.64 0.58 -8.24
N TYR A 122 3.46 -0.09 -7.46
CA TYR A 122 4.82 -0.46 -7.84
C TYR A 122 4.84 -1.92 -8.27
N ALA A 123 5.43 -2.18 -9.44
CA ALA A 123 5.66 -3.54 -9.91
C ALA A 123 6.66 -4.29 -9.02
N HIS A 124 7.63 -3.59 -8.43
CA HIS A 124 8.62 -4.18 -7.54
C HIS A 124 8.99 -3.25 -6.37
N PRO A 125 9.27 -3.75 -5.14
CA PRO A 125 9.60 -2.89 -4.00
C PRO A 125 10.82 -2.01 -4.24
N ASN A 126 11.82 -2.52 -4.97
CA ASN A 126 13.04 -1.74 -5.28
C ASN A 126 12.79 -0.49 -6.15
N ASP A 127 11.62 -0.36 -6.76
CA ASP A 127 11.24 0.83 -7.53
C ASP A 127 10.78 1.99 -6.63
N ILE A 128 10.60 1.73 -5.33
CA ILE A 128 10.20 2.72 -4.33
C ILE A 128 11.43 3.55 -3.96
N GLN A 129 11.34 4.86 -4.19
CA GLN A 129 12.40 5.84 -3.93
C GLN A 129 11.90 6.87 -2.92
N ALA A 130 12.82 7.42 -2.11
CA ALA A 130 12.49 8.34 -1.02
C ALA A 130 11.67 9.56 -1.49
N ASP A 131 12.11 10.25 -2.53
CA ASP A 131 11.43 11.43 -3.08
C ASP A 131 9.96 11.13 -3.48
N ASN A 132 9.73 9.96 -4.07
CA ASN A 132 8.38 9.54 -4.46
C ASN A 132 7.52 9.20 -3.23
N VAL A 133 8.10 8.57 -2.21
CA VAL A 133 7.40 8.28 -0.94
C VAL A 133 7.02 9.58 -0.25
N GLU A 134 7.93 10.56 -0.19
CA GLU A 134 7.67 11.87 0.41
C GLU A 134 6.51 12.56 -0.29
N GLN A 135 6.56 12.64 -1.63
CA GLN A 135 5.49 13.26 -2.41
C GLN A 135 4.13 12.58 -2.16
N LEU A 136 4.08 11.24 -2.21
CA LEU A 136 2.84 10.49 -1.96
C LEU A 136 2.29 10.72 -0.54
N LEU A 137 3.16 10.80 0.47
CA LEU A 137 2.75 11.07 1.85
C LEU A 137 2.24 12.50 2.02
N VAL A 138 2.89 13.49 1.41
CA VAL A 138 2.44 14.89 1.43
C VAL A 138 1.08 15.01 0.77
N ASP A 139 0.91 14.47 -0.45
CA ASP A 139 -0.36 14.48 -1.17
C ASP A 139 -1.48 13.81 -0.35
N ALA A 140 -1.17 12.69 0.31
CA ALA A 140 -2.12 11.99 1.16
C ALA A 140 -2.50 12.78 2.42
N VAL A 141 -1.54 13.41 3.09
CA VAL A 141 -1.77 14.26 4.27
C VAL A 141 -2.64 15.46 3.90
N GLU A 142 -2.33 16.13 2.78
CA GLU A 142 -3.14 17.23 2.26
C GLU A 142 -4.58 16.79 1.98
N HIS A 143 -4.74 15.62 1.34
CA HIS A 143 -6.05 15.07 1.06
C HIS A 143 -6.83 14.74 2.34
N ILE A 144 -6.20 14.13 3.34
CA ILE A 144 -6.82 13.85 4.64
C ILE A 144 -7.27 15.15 5.33
N PHE A 145 -6.42 16.18 5.34
CA PHE A 145 -6.75 17.47 5.95
C PHE A 145 -7.90 18.19 5.25
N ALA A 146 -7.99 18.10 3.92
CA ALA A 146 -9.06 18.71 3.15
C ALA A 146 -10.44 18.06 3.39
N HIS A 147 -10.48 16.81 3.87
CA HIS A 147 -11.71 16.02 4.00
C HIS A 147 -12.09 15.66 5.44
N CYS A 148 -11.27 16.03 6.42
CA CYS A 148 -11.60 15.93 7.83
C CYS A 148 -12.36 17.16 8.36
#